data_AF-A0A367RQI0-F1
#
_entry.id   AF-A0A367RQI0-F1
#
_cell.length_a   1.000
_cell.length_b   1.000
_cell.length_c   1.000
_cell.angle_alpha   90.00
_cell.angle_beta   90.00
_cell.angle_gamma   90.00
#
_symmetry.space_group_name_H-M   'P 1'
#
loop_
_entity.id
_entity.type
_entity.pdbx_description
1 polymer ?
#
loop_
_entity_poly.entity_id
_entity_poly.type
_entity_poly.pdbx_seq_one_letter_code
_entity_poly.pdbx_strand_id
1 'polypeptide(L)'
;MFGVVVITLVIAVVGWFSYNVVTKGKAQLKSVEACISQIERNPNSPSVYDKFIEVWKSSTWVQSEDLFIGGYYDRILKICDKNSSNVKAWQLLEYVVQKLNIIFGINVAGKRNRAITFRLLADNLFKEFKNQPIRERILSLIHLVSGITQAETNTSLKILEANLSSQEAKMLVLDLGRLHYSVSRPDKKPTIYDEQAIQNDIIVRSK
;
A
#
# COMPACT_ATOMS: atom_id res chain seq x y z
N MET A 1 26.62 10.24 47.35
CA MET A 1 25.57 9.24 47.61
C MET A 1 24.31 9.49 46.77
N PHE A 2 23.78 10.71 46.71
CA PHE A 2 22.60 11.06 45.89
C PHE A 2 22.70 10.73 44.39
N GLY A 3 23.85 11.01 43.75
CA GLY A 3 24.02 10.75 42.31
C GLY A 3 23.93 9.27 41.91
N VAL A 4 24.41 8.35 42.77
CA VAL A 4 24.35 6.91 42.52
C VAL A 4 22.90 6.41 42.60
N VAL A 5 22.14 6.88 43.59
CA VAL A 5 20.72 6.51 43.77
C VAL A 5 19.87 6.95 42.59
N VAL A 6 20.10 8.16 42.06
CA VAL A 6 19.37 8.68 40.88
C VAL A 6 19.69 7.86 39.63
N ILE A 7 20.97 7.52 39.40
CA ILE A 7 21.37 6.71 38.24
C ILE A 7 20.74 5.31 38.30
N THR A 8 20.73 4.65 39.47
CA THR A 8 20.11 3.32 39.61
C THR A 8 18.60 3.37 39.36
N LEU A 9 17.91 4.42 39.82
CA LEU A 9 16.47 4.62 39.58
C LEU A 9 16.17 4.83 38.10
N VAL A 10 16.98 5.64 37.40
CA VAL A 10 16.83 5.85 35.96
C VAL A 10 17.05 4.55 35.19
N ILE A 11 18.07 3.77 35.52
CA ILE A 11 18.33 2.46 34.88
C ILE A 11 17.16 1.50 35.12
N ALA A 12 16.61 1.44 36.33
CA ALA A 12 15.47 0.60 36.65
C ALA A 12 14.20 1.00 35.87
N VAL A 13 13.94 2.31 35.76
CA VAL A 13 12.80 2.84 34.99
C VAL A 13 12.97 2.58 33.49
N VAL A 14 14.17 2.82 32.94
CA VAL A 14 14.48 2.52 31.54
C VAL A 14 14.40 1.02 31.26
N GLY A 15 14.90 0.19 32.16
CA GLY A 15 14.82 -1.28 32.07
C GLY A 15 13.37 -1.78 32.10
N TRP A 16 12.55 -1.27 33.02
CA TRP A 16 11.12 -1.62 33.11
C TRP A 16 10.35 -1.15 31.87
N PHE A 17 10.61 0.07 31.40
CA PHE A 17 10.00 0.60 30.19
C PHE A 17 10.39 -0.24 28.96
N SER A 18 11.68 -0.55 28.80
CA SER A 18 12.18 -1.38 27.70
C SER A 18 11.59 -2.78 27.73
N TYR A 19 11.52 -3.40 28.91
CA TYR A 19 10.90 -4.72 29.08
C TYR A 19 9.42 -4.73 28.71
N ASN A 20 8.65 -3.74 29.18
CA ASN A 20 7.22 -3.62 28.87
C ASN A 20 6.96 -3.36 27.38
N VAL A 21 7.77 -2.51 26.74
CA VAL A 21 7.67 -2.23 25.31
C VAL A 21 7.98 -3.47 24.48
N VAL A 22 9.07 -4.18 24.80
CA VAL A 22 9.50 -5.38 24.07
C VAL A 22 8.51 -6.54 24.23
N THR A 23 7.99 -6.76 25.44
CA THR A 23 7.04 -7.87 25.69
C THR A 23 5.69 -7.62 25.04
N LYS A 24 5.15 -6.40 25.13
CA LYS A 24 3.91 -6.01 24.42
C LYS A 24 4.08 -6.13 22.90
N GLY A 25 5.19 -5.61 22.37
CA GLY A 25 5.51 -5.73 20.94
C GLY A 25 5.53 -7.18 20.45
N LYS A 26 6.18 -8.10 21.18
CA LYS A 26 6.19 -9.52 20.83
C LYS A 26 4.81 -10.17 20.85
N ALA A 27 3.99 -9.88 21.86
CA ALA A 27 2.64 -10.44 21.98
C ALA A 27 1.77 -10.02 20.79
N GLN A 28 1.91 -8.76 20.38
CA GLN A 28 1.07 -8.23 19.33
C GLN A 28 1.59 -8.55 17.92
N LEU A 29 2.90 -8.76 17.74
CA LEU A 29 3.44 -9.43 16.53
C LEU A 29 2.86 -10.83 16.35
N LYS A 30 2.75 -11.61 17.43
CA LYS A 30 2.07 -12.93 17.38
C LYS A 30 0.60 -12.79 16.98
N SER A 31 -0.09 -11.74 17.44
CA SER A 31 -1.47 -11.46 17.02
C SER A 31 -1.57 -11.12 15.53
N VAL A 32 -0.65 -10.31 14.99
CA VAL A 32 -0.57 -9.99 13.55
C VAL A 32 -0.32 -11.26 12.74
N GLU A 33 0.65 -12.08 13.14
CA GLU A 33 0.95 -13.38 12.52
C GLU A 33 -0.29 -14.29 12.49
N ALA A 34 -0.97 -14.42 13.63
CA ALA A 34 -2.18 -15.24 13.74
C ALA A 34 -3.30 -14.72 12.81
N CYS A 35 -3.46 -13.41 12.70
CA CYS A 35 -4.46 -12.81 11.80
C CYS A 35 -4.11 -13.07 10.33
N ILE A 36 -2.84 -12.93 9.93
CA ILE A 36 -2.42 -13.22 8.56
C ILE A 36 -2.64 -14.70 8.22
N SER A 37 -2.28 -15.61 9.12
CA SER A 37 -2.56 -17.04 8.91
C SER A 37 -4.05 -17.36 8.87
N GLN A 38 -4.90 -16.62 9.60
CA GLN A 38 -6.36 -16.77 9.49
C GLN A 38 -6.88 -16.28 8.13
N ILE A 39 -6.35 -15.17 7.62
CA ILE A 39 -6.66 -14.67 6.28
C ILE A 39 -6.22 -15.66 5.21
N GLU A 40 -5.01 -16.21 5.33
CA GLU A 40 -4.48 -17.22 4.39
C GLU A 40 -5.34 -18.49 4.34
N ARG A 41 -5.96 -18.88 5.48
CA ARG A 41 -6.86 -20.04 5.55
C ARG A 41 -8.28 -19.72 5.07
N ASN A 42 -8.81 -18.55 5.42
CA ASN A 42 -10.20 -18.16 5.18
C ASN A 42 -10.30 -16.79 4.48
N PRO A 43 -9.78 -16.64 3.25
CA PRO A 43 -9.66 -15.33 2.59
C PRO A 43 -11.01 -14.73 2.18
N ASN A 44 -12.09 -15.52 2.20
CA ASN A 44 -13.44 -15.05 1.86
C ASN A 44 -14.21 -14.49 3.06
N SER A 45 -13.68 -14.62 4.28
CA SER A 45 -14.36 -14.14 5.48
C SER A 45 -14.01 -12.67 5.73
N PRO A 46 -14.96 -11.72 5.70
CA PRO A 46 -14.64 -10.30 5.93
C PRO A 46 -14.12 -10.03 7.34
N SER A 47 -14.60 -10.79 8.34
CA SER A 47 -14.27 -10.57 9.75
C SER A 47 -12.79 -10.81 10.08
N VAL A 48 -12.10 -11.69 9.34
CA VAL A 48 -10.66 -11.91 9.55
C VAL A 48 -9.83 -10.70 9.11
N TYR A 49 -10.27 -9.96 8.09
CA TYR A 49 -9.62 -8.71 7.67
C TYR A 49 -9.88 -7.58 8.67
N ASP A 50 -11.12 -7.45 9.15
CA ASP A 50 -11.48 -6.42 10.12
C ASP A 50 -10.71 -6.59 11.43
N LYS A 51 -10.57 -7.84 11.90
CA LYS A 51 -9.75 -8.18 13.06
C LYS A 51 -8.27 -7.83 12.85
N PHE A 52 -7.72 -8.11 11.67
CA PHE A 52 -6.36 -7.69 11.35
C PHE A 52 -6.22 -6.17 11.41
N ILE A 53 -7.15 -5.43 10.79
CA ILE A 53 -7.11 -3.96 10.75
C ILE A 53 -7.18 -3.39 12.17
N GLU A 54 -7.98 -3.96 13.07
CA GLU A 54 -8.06 -3.57 14.48
C GLU A 54 -6.74 -3.79 15.22
N VAL A 55 -6.15 -4.97 15.09
CA VAL A 55 -4.83 -5.31 15.67
C VAL A 55 -3.74 -4.40 15.10
N TRP A 56 -3.79 -4.12 13.80
CA TRP A 56 -2.83 -3.25 13.12
C TRP A 56 -2.99 -1.79 13.54
N LYS A 57 -4.21 -1.27 13.68
CA LYS A 57 -4.45 0.12 14.12
C LYS A 57 -3.95 0.34 15.53
N SER A 58 -4.26 -0.57 16.44
CA SER A 58 -3.85 -0.52 17.85
C SER A 58 -2.35 -0.78 18.08
N SER A 59 -1.58 -1.08 17.03
CA SER A 59 -0.16 -1.37 17.20
C SER A 59 0.70 -0.14 17.54
N THR A 60 1.56 -0.27 18.54
CA THR A 60 2.45 0.81 19.04
C THR A 60 3.94 0.50 18.80
N TRP A 61 4.28 -0.72 18.41
CA TRP A 61 5.65 -1.15 18.12
C TRP A 61 5.93 -1.03 16.64
N VAL A 62 6.76 -0.05 16.32
CA VAL A 62 7.35 0.14 15.01
C VAL A 62 8.80 0.57 15.25
N GLN A 63 9.55 -0.30 15.96
CA GLN A 63 10.89 0.01 16.50
C GLN A 63 12.03 -0.83 15.90
N SER A 64 11.78 -1.63 14.86
CA SER A 64 12.88 -2.22 14.08
C SER A 64 12.52 -2.30 12.60
N GLU A 65 13.26 -1.53 11.80
CA GLU A 65 12.88 -1.10 10.44
C GLU A 65 12.85 -2.20 9.38
N ASP A 66 13.71 -3.22 9.40
CA ASP A 66 13.94 -3.93 8.13
C ASP A 66 13.43 -5.39 8.03
N LEU A 67 13.56 -6.20 9.08
CA LEU A 67 13.34 -7.65 8.96
C LEU A 67 11.90 -8.10 9.23
N PHE A 68 11.23 -7.49 10.21
CA PHE A 68 9.89 -7.93 10.62
C PHE A 68 8.80 -7.38 9.71
N ILE A 69 8.89 -6.11 9.32
CA ILE A 69 7.87 -5.44 8.50
C ILE A 69 7.90 -5.96 7.06
N GLY A 70 9.09 -6.17 6.49
CA GLY A 70 9.25 -6.69 5.12
C GLY A 70 8.55 -8.04 4.92
N GLY A 71 8.70 -8.97 5.87
CA GLY A 71 8.06 -10.29 5.80
C GLY A 71 6.52 -10.24 5.82
N TYR A 72 5.94 -9.35 6.63
CA TYR A 72 4.49 -9.16 6.67
C TYR A 72 3.96 -8.47 5.42
N TYR A 73 4.67 -7.46 4.95
CA TYR A 73 4.31 -6.73 3.75
C TYR A 73 4.25 -7.66 2.52
N ASP A 74 5.27 -8.50 2.33
CA ASP A 74 5.32 -9.47 1.22
C ASP A 74 4.19 -10.50 1.30
N ARG A 75 3.83 -10.95 2.50
CA ARG A 75 2.69 -11.88 2.69
C ARG A 75 1.36 -11.22 2.36
N ILE A 76 1.17 -9.96 2.77
CA ILE A 76 -0.05 -9.22 2.44
C ILE A 76 -0.14 -9.00 0.93
N LEU A 77 0.95 -8.65 0.26
CA LEU A 77 0.98 -8.54 -1.20
C LEU A 77 0.58 -9.86 -1.88
N LYS A 78 1.08 -11.00 -1.39
CA LYS A 78 0.65 -12.33 -1.88
C LYS A 78 -0.83 -12.62 -1.63
N ILE A 79 -1.38 -12.16 -0.51
CA ILE A 79 -2.82 -12.28 -0.22
C ILE A 79 -3.63 -11.44 -1.22
N CYS A 80 -3.22 -10.20 -1.48
CA CYS A 80 -3.86 -9.33 -2.47
C CYS A 80 -3.83 -9.95 -3.87
N ASP A 81 -2.68 -10.46 -4.29
CA ASP A 81 -2.53 -11.08 -5.62
C ASP A 81 -3.41 -12.32 -5.79
N LYS A 82 -3.40 -13.23 -4.80
CA LYS A 82 -4.26 -14.43 -4.80
C LYS A 82 -5.75 -14.12 -4.72
N ASN A 83 -6.11 -13.00 -4.10
CA ASN A 83 -7.49 -12.59 -3.87
C ASN A 83 -7.76 -11.23 -4.51
N SER A 84 -7.32 -11.05 -5.77
CA SER A 84 -7.33 -9.75 -6.46
C SER A 84 -8.70 -9.10 -6.53
N SER A 85 -9.77 -9.89 -6.57
CA SER A 85 -11.14 -9.38 -6.64
C SER A 85 -11.75 -9.10 -5.25
N ASN A 86 -11.00 -9.30 -4.16
CA ASN A 86 -11.44 -9.03 -2.80
C ASN A 86 -11.02 -7.62 -2.34
N VAL A 87 -11.97 -6.71 -2.26
CA VAL A 87 -11.76 -5.31 -1.82
C VAL A 87 -11.11 -5.22 -0.43
N LYS A 88 -11.44 -6.15 0.50
CA LYS A 88 -10.88 -6.13 1.86
C LYS A 88 -9.39 -6.44 1.88
N ALA A 89 -8.89 -7.26 0.95
CA ALA A 89 -7.46 -7.52 0.84
C ALA A 89 -6.69 -6.24 0.47
N TRP A 90 -7.19 -5.48 -0.51
CA TRP A 90 -6.60 -4.19 -0.89
C TRP A 90 -6.75 -3.12 0.18
N GLN A 91 -7.88 -3.08 0.89
CA GLN A 91 -8.08 -2.19 2.03
C GLN A 91 -7.06 -2.46 3.14
N LEU A 92 -6.78 -3.74 3.42
CA LEU A 92 -5.79 -4.15 4.41
C LEU A 92 -4.38 -3.68 4.01
N LEU A 93 -3.98 -3.87 2.75
CA LEU A 93 -2.70 -3.39 2.24
C LEU A 93 -2.57 -1.86 2.34
N GLU A 94 -3.62 -1.12 1.99
CA GLU A 94 -3.66 0.33 2.11
C GLU A 94 -3.43 0.80 3.56
N TYR A 95 -4.11 0.19 4.54
CA TYR A 95 -3.88 0.51 5.95
C TYR A 95 -2.46 0.21 6.41
N VAL A 96 -1.87 -0.89 5.94
CA VAL A 96 -0.49 -1.23 6.24
C VAL A 96 0.46 -0.19 5.67
N VAL A 97 0.33 0.15 4.39
CA VAL A 97 1.19 1.15 3.73
C VAL A 97 1.04 2.53 4.35
N GLN A 98 -0.18 3.00 4.62
CA GLN A 98 -0.41 4.31 5.24
C GLN A 98 0.26 4.42 6.61
N LYS A 99 0.09 3.40 7.47
CA LYS A 99 0.70 3.41 8.80
C LYS A 99 2.22 3.38 8.72
N LEU A 100 2.79 2.58 7.82
CA LEU A 100 4.23 2.52 7.61
C LEU A 100 4.79 3.83 7.04
N ASN A 101 4.06 4.49 6.13
CA ASN A 101 4.43 5.79 5.58
C ASN A 101 4.45 6.88 6.66
N ILE A 102 3.45 6.91 7.56
CA ILE A 102 3.38 7.86 8.68
C ILE A 102 4.56 7.68 9.64
N ILE A 103 4.94 6.44 9.94
CA ILE A 103 5.89 6.16 11.01
C ILE A 103 7.34 6.27 10.54
N PHE A 104 7.64 5.82 9.33
CA PHE A 104 9.03 5.76 8.85
C PHE A 104 9.37 6.86 7.84
N GLY A 105 8.38 7.61 7.34
CA GLY A 105 8.60 8.67 6.35
C GLY A 105 9.29 8.23 5.07
N ILE A 106 9.47 6.92 4.82
CA ILE A 106 10.38 6.40 3.80
C ILE A 106 9.88 5.06 3.24
N ASN A 107 10.05 4.93 1.92
CA ASN A 107 10.37 3.71 1.16
C ASN A 107 10.37 2.39 1.93
N VAL A 108 9.18 1.91 2.26
CA VAL A 108 8.91 0.64 2.96
C VAL A 108 9.54 -0.58 2.28
N ALA A 109 9.97 -0.42 1.04
CA ALA A 109 10.67 -1.41 0.28
C ALA A 109 12.01 -0.82 -0.23
N GLY A 110 13.12 -1.52 0.05
CA GLY A 110 14.37 -1.30 -0.69
C GLY A 110 14.10 -1.29 -2.20
N LYS A 111 14.97 -0.65 -3.02
CA LYS A 111 14.73 -0.44 -4.47
C LYS A 111 14.20 -1.69 -5.20
N ARG A 112 14.69 -2.88 -4.85
CA ARG A 112 14.25 -4.17 -5.41
C ARG A 112 12.82 -4.55 -5.03
N ASN A 113 12.45 -4.42 -3.76
CA ASN A 113 11.09 -4.71 -3.31
C ASN A 113 10.09 -3.70 -3.89
N ARG A 114 10.50 -2.44 -4.09
CA ARG A 114 9.65 -1.41 -4.69
C ARG A 114 9.24 -1.75 -6.12
N ALA A 115 10.19 -2.25 -6.93
CA ALA A 115 9.90 -2.69 -8.28
C ALA A 115 8.95 -3.90 -8.33
N ILE A 116 9.12 -4.87 -7.42
CA ILE A 116 8.25 -6.05 -7.32
C ILE A 116 6.84 -5.65 -6.90
N THR A 117 6.73 -4.84 -5.85
CA THR A 117 5.46 -4.29 -5.38
C THR A 117 4.75 -3.51 -6.49
N PHE A 118 5.47 -2.60 -7.15
CA PHE A 118 4.89 -1.79 -8.21
C PHE A 118 4.38 -2.65 -9.36
N ARG A 119 5.16 -3.65 -9.81
CA ARG A 119 4.72 -4.59 -10.84
C ARG A 119 3.44 -5.32 -10.43
N LEU A 120 3.39 -5.85 -9.20
CA LEU A 120 2.19 -6.54 -8.70
C LEU A 120 0.96 -5.61 -8.67
N LEU A 121 1.14 -4.37 -8.21
CA LEU A 121 0.08 -3.36 -8.22
C LEU A 121 -0.38 -3.04 -9.64
N ALA A 122 0.54 -2.82 -10.58
CA ALA A 122 0.21 -2.53 -11.97
C ALA A 122 -0.52 -3.70 -12.64
N ASP A 123 -0.03 -4.94 -12.47
CA ASP A 123 -0.64 -6.13 -13.03
C ASP A 123 -2.08 -6.31 -12.52
N ASN A 124 -2.30 -6.12 -11.22
CA ASN A 124 -3.62 -6.21 -10.62
C ASN A 124 -4.52 -5.02 -10.97
N LEU A 125 -3.97 -3.82 -11.16
CA LEU A 125 -4.72 -2.65 -11.64
C LEU A 125 -5.34 -2.93 -13.00
N PHE A 126 -4.55 -3.48 -13.93
CA PHE A 126 -5.01 -3.80 -15.28
C PHE A 126 -5.95 -4.99 -15.29
N LYS A 127 -5.74 -5.98 -14.42
CA LYS A 127 -6.66 -7.12 -14.25
C LYS A 127 -8.04 -6.68 -13.73
N GLU A 128 -8.07 -5.80 -12.74
CA GLU A 128 -9.27 -5.40 -12.00
C GLU A 128 -9.79 -4.02 -12.43
N PHE A 129 -9.42 -3.50 -13.61
CA PHE A 129 -9.73 -2.12 -14.00
C PHE A 129 -11.23 -1.80 -14.05
N LYS A 130 -12.08 -2.81 -14.25
CA LYS A 130 -13.55 -2.68 -14.22
C LYS A 130 -14.12 -2.60 -12.80
N ASN A 131 -13.38 -3.06 -11.79
CA ASN A 131 -13.78 -3.05 -10.40
C ASN A 131 -13.34 -1.74 -9.74
N GLN A 132 -14.20 -0.71 -9.81
CA GLN A 132 -13.87 0.65 -9.34
C GLN A 132 -13.32 0.69 -7.90
N PRO A 133 -13.95 0.05 -6.88
CA PRO A 133 -13.41 0.05 -5.52
C PRO A 133 -11.99 -0.52 -5.40
N ILE A 134 -11.63 -1.48 -6.24
CA ILE A 134 -10.28 -2.07 -6.24
C ILE A 134 -9.31 -1.18 -7.01
N ARG A 135 -9.73 -0.68 -8.18
CA ARG A 135 -8.96 0.25 -9.00
C ARG A 135 -8.50 1.46 -8.20
N GLU A 136 -9.43 2.12 -7.49
CA GLU A 136 -9.13 3.32 -6.67
C GLU A 136 -8.10 3.02 -5.56
N ARG A 137 -8.21 1.87 -4.90
CA ARG A 137 -7.27 1.47 -3.85
C ARG A 137 -5.89 1.15 -4.41
N ILE A 138 -5.82 0.45 -5.53
CA ILE A 138 -4.55 0.14 -6.19
C ILE A 138 -3.88 1.44 -6.68
N LEU A 139 -4.62 2.39 -7.22
CA LEU A 139 -4.10 3.71 -7.62
C LEU A 139 -3.58 4.51 -6.42
N SER A 140 -4.32 4.54 -5.29
CA SER A 140 -3.88 5.12 -4.03
C SER A 140 -2.55 4.51 -3.56
N LEU A 141 -2.47 3.18 -3.58
CA LEU A 141 -1.25 2.44 -3.23
C LEU A 141 -0.08 2.78 -4.16
N ILE A 142 -0.30 2.79 -5.48
CA ILE A 142 0.72 3.15 -6.46
C ILE A 142 1.26 4.55 -6.15
N HIS A 143 0.39 5.52 -5.91
CA HIS A 143 0.77 6.89 -5.56
C HIS A 143 1.64 6.95 -4.28
N LEU A 144 1.36 6.08 -3.29
CA LEU A 144 2.12 6.02 -2.04
C LEU A 144 3.49 5.34 -2.19
N VAL A 145 3.62 4.33 -3.07
CA VAL A 145 4.85 3.53 -3.17
C VAL A 145 5.79 3.94 -4.32
N SER A 146 5.27 4.55 -5.38
CA SER A 146 6.01 4.85 -6.61
C SER A 146 5.31 5.90 -7.48
N GLY A 147 5.89 6.16 -8.65
CA GLY A 147 5.23 6.82 -9.78
C GLY A 147 4.83 5.83 -10.87
N ILE A 148 3.86 6.22 -11.70
CA ILE A 148 3.50 5.54 -12.95
C ILE A 148 4.50 5.91 -14.05
N THR A 149 4.94 4.93 -14.84
CA THR A 149 5.81 5.17 -15.99
C THR A 149 5.00 5.29 -17.29
N GLN A 150 5.66 5.74 -18.35
CA GLN A 150 5.06 5.79 -19.68
C GLN A 150 4.57 4.41 -20.15
N ALA A 151 5.20 3.31 -19.70
CA ALA A 151 4.82 1.96 -20.12
C ALA A 151 3.42 1.57 -19.61
N GLU A 152 3.08 1.93 -18.37
CA GLU A 152 1.75 1.70 -17.81
C GLU A 152 0.70 2.61 -18.47
N THR A 153 1.03 3.87 -18.74
CA THR A 153 0.16 4.77 -19.51
C THR A 153 -0.15 4.19 -20.88
N ASN A 154 0.87 3.73 -21.61
CA ASN A 154 0.69 3.08 -22.91
C ASN A 154 -0.12 1.79 -22.83
N THR A 155 0.03 1.00 -21.76
CA THR A 155 -0.76 -0.21 -21.53
C THR A 155 -2.25 0.14 -21.34
N SER A 156 -2.56 1.19 -20.58
CA SER A 156 -3.95 1.63 -20.40
C SER A 156 -4.61 2.10 -21.69
N LEU A 157 -3.85 2.76 -22.56
CA LEU A 157 -4.34 3.19 -23.87
C LEU A 157 -4.66 1.99 -24.77
N LYS A 158 -3.85 0.92 -24.73
CA LYS A 158 -4.16 -0.35 -25.43
C LYS A 158 -5.43 -1.02 -24.89
N ILE A 159 -5.66 -0.95 -23.57
CA ILE A 159 -6.90 -1.45 -22.96
C ILE A 159 -8.11 -0.67 -23.47
N LEU A 160 -7.98 0.66 -23.60
CA LEU A 160 -9.03 1.51 -24.17
C LEU A 160 -9.31 1.16 -25.64
N GLU A 161 -8.28 0.97 -26.47
CA GLU A 161 -8.44 0.55 -27.87
C GLU A 161 -9.18 -0.79 -28.00
N ALA A 162 -8.96 -1.71 -27.07
CA ALA A 162 -9.68 -2.98 -27.02
C ALA A 162 -11.11 -2.87 -26.43
N ASN A 163 -11.45 -1.74 -25.79
CA ASN A 163 -12.71 -1.53 -25.07
C ASN A 163 -13.28 -0.12 -25.32
N LEU A 164 -13.45 0.26 -26.59
CA LEU A 164 -13.76 1.64 -27.04
C LEU A 164 -14.94 2.31 -26.32
N SER A 165 -15.97 1.53 -25.97
CA SER A 165 -17.18 2.03 -25.30
C SER A 165 -17.12 1.97 -23.76
N SER A 166 -16.09 1.36 -23.17
CA SER A 166 -15.99 1.19 -21.72
C SER A 166 -15.65 2.50 -21.04
N GLN A 167 -16.54 2.94 -20.16
CA GLN A 167 -16.29 4.10 -19.29
C GLN A 167 -15.13 3.81 -18.33
N GLU A 168 -15.01 2.57 -17.85
CA GLU A 168 -13.95 2.13 -16.95
C GLU A 168 -12.58 2.20 -17.60
N ALA A 169 -12.46 1.84 -18.89
CA ALA A 169 -11.21 1.97 -19.64
C ALA A 169 -10.82 3.45 -19.84
N LYS A 170 -11.78 4.33 -20.12
CA LYS A 170 -11.55 5.78 -20.22
C LYS A 170 -11.09 6.37 -18.88
N MET A 171 -11.74 5.96 -17.78
CA MET A 171 -11.35 6.36 -16.43
C MET A 171 -9.96 5.87 -16.06
N LEU A 172 -9.61 4.62 -16.40
CA LEU A 172 -8.27 4.09 -16.17
C LEU A 172 -7.19 4.92 -16.87
N VAL A 173 -7.40 5.26 -18.15
CA VAL A 173 -6.47 6.11 -18.92
C VAL A 173 -6.35 7.50 -18.27
N LEU A 174 -7.49 8.07 -17.86
CA LEU A 174 -7.51 9.36 -17.19
C LEU A 174 -6.70 9.34 -15.87
N ASP A 175 -6.98 8.36 -15.01
CA ASP A 175 -6.32 8.23 -13.71
C ASP A 175 -4.81 8.00 -13.85
N LEU A 176 -4.39 7.12 -14.77
CA LEU A 176 -2.97 6.85 -15.01
C LEU A 176 -2.26 8.00 -15.71
N GLY A 177 -2.92 8.69 -16.63
CA GLY A 177 -2.41 9.92 -17.25
C GLY A 177 -2.14 10.97 -16.18
N ARG A 178 -3.11 11.24 -15.31
CA ARG A 178 -2.96 12.19 -14.20
C ARG A 178 -1.81 11.83 -13.28
N LEU A 179 -1.68 10.56 -12.88
CA LEU A 179 -0.57 10.10 -12.06
C LEU A 179 0.78 10.28 -12.76
N HIS A 180 0.86 9.97 -14.06
CA HIS A 180 2.08 10.12 -14.86
C HIS A 180 2.52 11.58 -14.94
N TYR A 181 1.64 12.50 -15.34
CA TYR A 181 1.97 13.92 -15.45
C TYR A 181 2.23 14.61 -14.11
N SER A 182 1.66 14.08 -13.02
CA SER A 182 1.83 14.65 -11.68
C SER A 182 3.13 14.22 -10.99
N VAL A 183 3.79 13.15 -11.45
CA VAL A 183 4.90 12.52 -10.72
C VAL A 183 6.09 13.47 -10.51
N SER A 184 6.41 14.27 -11.52
CA SER A 184 7.55 15.19 -11.54
C SER A 184 7.21 16.60 -11.03
N ARG A 185 5.93 16.89 -10.78
CA ARG A 185 5.48 18.24 -10.40
C ARG A 185 5.62 18.48 -8.89
N PRO A 186 5.95 19.72 -8.46
CA PRO A 186 6.05 20.07 -7.05
C PRO A 186 4.72 19.96 -6.28
N ASP A 187 3.61 20.30 -6.92
CA ASP A 187 2.26 20.31 -6.32
C ASP A 187 1.49 18.99 -6.51
N LYS A 188 2.10 18.02 -7.20
CA LYS A 188 1.52 16.70 -7.51
C LYS A 188 0.17 16.77 -8.23
N LYS A 189 -0.06 17.81 -9.03
CA LYS A 189 -1.31 17.98 -9.79
C LYS A 189 -1.06 18.11 -11.29
N PRO A 190 -1.96 17.57 -12.13
CA PRO A 190 -1.91 17.82 -13.57
C PRO A 190 -2.32 19.27 -13.86
N THR A 191 -1.75 19.83 -14.91
CA THR A 191 -2.18 21.13 -15.47
C THR A 191 -3.33 20.94 -16.46
N ILE A 192 -3.94 22.05 -16.86
CA ILE A 192 -4.96 22.04 -17.91
C ILE A 192 -4.43 21.47 -19.25
N TYR A 193 -3.15 21.68 -19.57
CA TYR A 193 -2.53 21.13 -20.77
C TYR A 193 -2.35 19.62 -20.68
N ASP A 194 -2.01 19.10 -19.49
CA ASP A 194 -1.91 17.66 -19.26
C ASP A 194 -3.30 17.01 -19.40
N GLU A 195 -4.33 17.61 -18.80
CA GLU A 195 -5.72 17.15 -18.94
C GLU A 195 -6.17 17.14 -20.41
N GLN A 196 -5.85 18.17 -21.18
CA GLN A 196 -6.13 18.21 -22.62
C GLN A 196 -5.38 17.14 -23.40
N ALA A 197 -4.10 16.91 -23.10
CA ALA A 197 -3.32 15.86 -23.75
C ALA A 197 -3.92 14.46 -23.50
N ILE A 198 -4.28 14.17 -22.25
CA ILE A 198 -4.94 12.90 -21.88
C ILE A 198 -6.29 12.75 -22.60
N GLN A 199 -7.09 13.81 -22.64
CA GLN A 199 -8.38 13.80 -23.35
C GLN A 199 -8.19 13.55 -24.85
N ASN A 200 -7.19 14.18 -25.47
CA ASN A 200 -6.89 13.97 -26.89
C ASN A 200 -6.49 12.52 -27.16
N ASP A 201 -5.65 11.93 -26.31
CA ASP A 201 -5.28 10.51 -26.41
C ASP A 201 -6.52 9.60 -26.32
N ILE A 202 -7.43 9.88 -25.37
CA ILE A 202 -8.69 9.15 -25.24
C ILE A 202 -9.53 9.30 -26.50
N ILE A 203 -9.71 10.52 -27.02
CA ILE A 203 -10.54 10.80 -28.21
C ILE A 203 -9.97 10.12 -29.44
N VAL A 204 -8.66 10.17 -29.65
CA VAL A 204 -8.00 9.58 -30.83
C VAL A 204 -8.16 8.06 -30.82
N ARG A 205 -8.10 7.43 -29.64
CA ARG A 205 -8.11 5.96 -29.50
C ARG A 205 -9.48 5.35 -29.21
N SER A 206 -10.51 6.17 -28.93
CA SER A 206 -11.90 5.71 -28.70
C SER A 206 -12.78 5.81 -29.96
N LYS A 207 -12.19 6.05 -31.13
CA LYS A 207 -12.88 6.03 -32.44
C LYS A 207 -12.86 4.63 -33.02
#